data_AF-A0A4Q2YL59-F1
#
_entry.id   AF-A0A4Q2YL59-F1
#
_cell.length_a   1.000
_cell.length_b   1.000
_cell.length_c   1.000
_cell.angle_alpha   90.00
_cell.angle_beta   90.00
_cell.angle_gamma   90.00
#
_symmetry.space_group_name_H-M   'P 1'
#
loop_
_entity.id
_entity.type
_entity.pdbx_description
1 polymer ?
#
loop_
_entity_poly.entity_id
_entity_poly.type
_entity_poly.pdbx_seq_one_letter_code
_entity_poly.pdbx_strand_id
1 'polypeptide(L)'
;MKTRFFPIIAVACLSSSGPLMAVPLYWDGSAGSAFSNAENWSTEVGGAVNPTSLVPGFEDVATFNATSLVTDSLSPQTVNLGGNISLFGLSYTGQSNRLTLQGGGSNVVLSIGAGGIVASGATNTTNPPTKVFTIGSGTADQAVAISLTAAQSWLSNISGTGTGTDGIFVRNGVSLGIAGSHTLTLGGSSATTPLNTISGAISDGGLDRSLSIRMDPGSTNGSNRWTLSGNNTYTGTTNVAFGALTVGNVNALGSITAGTTIQSGAGLFFRGDVGTMAAETLTLSGNGPDSKGVLRNVSGNNTWTGAITLASSTVSIGSDGGALTLSSAANITTTAGPTTLQFVTTSATATSALTVNGNISGAISINKGANSATNTSPNATVTFGTTSKTYTGGTTVTSGVFVLNTGLTNTSGVSVAAGSTLRGSGATINNLATTTINGRFAPGSTVAAAIGTFNMGRLDLGATSTLAIDIDSATVTSDLITLGGLTGNLNITEGSILTLNDLGGAALLNGALMFIKYSGVWNGQRFTVEGNLIDDNSQLVTIKGNQFQIDYDYVSGLDKGVALIVVPEPAVAGLAVFGALALGLRRRRASV
;
A
#
# COMPACT_ATOMS: atom_id res chain seq x y z
N MET A 1 8.25 73.08 48.75
CA MET A 1 7.33 72.07 49.33
C MET A 1 5.99 72.12 48.59
N LYS A 2 5.76 71.19 47.66
CA LYS A 2 4.41 70.83 47.15
C LYS A 2 4.47 69.33 46.87
N THR A 3 3.69 68.56 47.62
CA THR A 3 3.71 67.10 47.71
C THR A 3 2.82 66.45 46.65
N ARG A 4 3.28 65.31 46.13
CA ARG A 4 2.58 64.34 45.28
C ARG A 4 2.28 63.07 46.11
N PHE A 5 1.20 62.33 45.79
CA PHE A 5 1.14 60.87 45.49
C PHE A 5 -0.22 60.18 45.84
N PHE A 6 -0.84 59.59 44.81
CA PHE A 6 -1.59 58.31 44.62
C PHE A 6 -2.66 57.77 45.61
N PRO A 7 -3.78 57.20 45.10
CA PRO A 7 -4.65 56.27 45.82
C PRO A 7 -4.31 54.79 45.51
N ILE A 8 -4.42 53.93 46.54
CA ILE A 8 -4.23 52.48 46.52
C ILE A 8 -5.59 51.77 46.55
N ILE A 9 -5.84 51.00 45.47
CA ILE A 9 -6.41 49.64 45.35
C ILE A 9 -7.64 49.27 46.21
N ALA A 10 -8.80 49.16 45.54
CA ALA A 10 -9.91 48.31 45.98
C ALA A 10 -9.73 46.90 45.38
N VAL A 11 -9.78 45.89 46.25
CA VAL A 11 -9.73 44.46 45.91
C VAL A 11 -11.03 44.07 45.20
N ALA A 12 -10.94 43.78 43.90
CA ALA A 12 -11.99 43.05 43.21
C ALA A 12 -11.83 41.56 43.53
N CYS A 13 -12.89 40.96 44.08
CA CYS A 13 -13.03 39.53 44.23
C CYS A 13 -13.01 38.89 42.83
N LEU A 14 -11.87 38.35 42.40
CA LEU A 14 -11.86 37.37 41.32
C LEU A 14 -12.47 36.09 41.90
N SER A 15 -13.73 35.81 41.57
CA SER A 15 -14.20 34.43 41.56
C SER A 15 -13.40 33.71 40.46
N SER A 16 -12.29 33.10 40.86
CA SER A 16 -11.61 32.11 40.05
C SER A 16 -12.62 30.99 39.82
N SER A 17 -13.26 30.97 38.65
CA SER A 17 -13.87 29.76 38.13
C SER A 17 -12.73 28.75 38.03
N GLY A 18 -12.68 27.82 38.98
CA GLY A 18 -11.90 26.60 38.80
C GLY A 18 -12.34 25.93 37.50
N PRO A 19 -11.53 25.01 36.94
CA PRO A 19 -11.98 24.25 35.78
C PRO A 19 -13.34 23.64 36.12
N LEU A 20 -14.38 24.00 35.36
CA LEU A 20 -15.69 23.36 35.44
C LEU A 20 -15.44 21.86 35.29
N MET A 21 -15.54 21.11 36.38
CA MET A 21 -15.44 19.66 36.30
C MET A 21 -16.73 19.19 35.67
N ALA A 22 -16.65 18.69 34.44
CA ALA A 22 -17.81 18.15 33.75
C ALA A 22 -18.46 17.06 34.61
N VAL A 23 -19.77 17.16 34.83
CA VAL A 23 -20.50 16.22 35.66
C VAL A 23 -20.99 15.07 34.77
N PRO A 24 -20.62 13.80 35.06
CA PRO A 24 -21.19 12.68 34.32
C PRO A 24 -22.63 12.46 34.76
N LEU A 25 -23.53 12.35 33.78
CA LEU A 25 -24.92 11.94 33.97
C LEU A 25 -25.15 10.61 33.29
N TYR A 26 -25.74 9.67 34.01
CA TYR A 26 -25.84 8.29 33.63
C TYR A 26 -27.22 7.98 33.07
N TRP A 27 -27.26 7.44 31.85
CA TRP A 27 -28.48 7.01 31.20
C TRP A 27 -28.95 5.67 31.76
N ASP A 28 -30.18 5.62 32.29
CA ASP A 28 -30.83 4.40 32.76
C ASP A 28 -31.97 3.91 31.85
N GLY A 29 -32.47 4.78 30.96
CA GLY A 29 -33.54 4.48 30.00
C GLY A 29 -34.85 4.00 30.62
N SER A 30 -35.08 4.23 31.92
CA SER A 30 -36.17 3.64 32.69
C SER A 30 -37.57 4.09 32.25
N ALA A 31 -37.67 5.26 31.62
CA ALA A 31 -38.89 5.89 31.15
C ALA A 31 -38.96 6.04 29.61
N GLY A 32 -38.21 5.21 28.87
CA GLY A 32 -38.28 5.09 27.41
C GLY A 32 -37.03 5.56 26.67
N SER A 33 -37.18 5.96 25.40
CA SER A 33 -36.05 6.27 24.50
C SER A 33 -35.73 7.75 24.34
N ALA A 34 -36.56 8.66 24.86
CA ALA A 34 -36.37 10.10 24.66
C ALA A 34 -35.22 10.65 25.50
N PHE A 35 -34.23 11.29 24.86
CA PHE A 35 -33.11 11.95 25.54
C PHE A 35 -33.59 13.06 26.49
N SER A 36 -34.64 13.77 26.09
CA SER A 36 -35.24 14.88 26.83
C SER A 36 -36.04 14.47 28.07
N ASN A 37 -36.30 13.17 28.28
CA ASN A 37 -37.00 12.73 29.50
C ASN A 37 -36.00 12.66 30.67
N ALA A 38 -36.18 13.53 31.66
CA ALA A 38 -35.34 13.60 32.85
C ALA A 38 -35.34 12.29 33.66
N GLU A 39 -36.43 11.52 33.62
CA GLU A 39 -36.52 10.23 34.31
C GLU A 39 -35.54 9.19 33.76
N ASN A 40 -34.96 9.41 32.57
CA ASN A 40 -33.96 8.52 31.97
C ASN A 40 -32.52 8.81 32.44
N TRP A 41 -32.30 9.81 33.30
CA TRP A 41 -30.97 10.25 33.73
C TRP A 41 -30.78 10.20 35.24
N SER A 42 -29.59 9.79 35.66
CA SER A 42 -29.18 9.70 37.06
C SER A 42 -27.81 10.35 37.30
N THR A 43 -27.58 10.85 38.51
CA THR A 43 -26.25 11.28 38.97
C THR A 43 -25.41 10.10 39.49
N GLU A 44 -26.02 8.92 39.63
CA GLU A 44 -25.36 7.72 40.16
C GLU A 44 -25.24 6.63 39.09
N VAL A 45 -24.14 5.89 39.16
CA VAL A 45 -23.92 4.73 38.29
C VAL A 45 -24.97 3.66 38.60
N GLY A 46 -25.79 3.28 37.61
CA GLY A 46 -26.75 2.18 37.75
C GLY A 46 -28.21 2.56 38.04
N GLY A 47 -28.55 3.86 38.13
CA GLY A 47 -29.94 4.34 37.98
C GLY A 47 -30.87 4.18 39.18
N ALA A 48 -30.42 4.43 40.42
CA ALA A 48 -31.28 4.35 41.61
C ALA A 48 -31.85 5.71 42.07
N VAL A 49 -31.32 6.84 41.57
CA VAL A 49 -31.73 8.19 41.96
C VAL A 49 -32.02 9.01 40.69
N ASN A 50 -33.31 9.20 40.40
CA ASN A 50 -33.78 9.91 39.21
C ASN A 50 -34.27 11.31 39.63
N PRO A 51 -33.44 12.35 39.53
CA PRO A 51 -33.87 13.72 39.80
C PRO A 51 -34.95 14.13 38.80
N THR A 52 -36.00 14.79 39.28
CA THR A 52 -37.19 15.13 38.49
C THR A 52 -36.96 16.18 37.38
N SER A 53 -35.74 16.66 37.17
CA SER A 53 -35.44 17.76 36.24
C SER A 53 -34.06 17.73 35.57
N LEU A 54 -33.32 16.62 35.58
CA LEU A 54 -31.94 16.59 35.09
C LEU A 54 -31.85 15.98 33.69
N VAL A 55 -31.49 16.81 32.70
CA VAL A 55 -31.16 16.39 31.34
C VAL A 55 -29.77 16.93 31.02
N PRO A 56 -28.83 16.14 30.48
CA PRO A 56 -27.47 16.60 30.21
C PRO A 56 -27.43 17.83 29.28
N GLY A 57 -26.68 18.84 29.71
CA GLY A 57 -26.41 20.06 28.98
C GLY A 57 -24.93 20.23 28.60
N PHE A 58 -24.57 21.44 28.18
CA PHE A 58 -23.26 21.75 27.58
C PHE A 58 -22.06 21.60 28.53
N GLU A 59 -22.30 21.49 29.84
CA GLU A 59 -21.28 21.25 30.86
C GLU A 59 -21.17 19.78 31.27
N ASP A 60 -22.10 18.93 30.80
CA ASP A 60 -22.25 17.56 31.26
C ASP A 60 -21.67 16.54 30.27
N VAL A 61 -21.25 15.40 30.81
CA VAL A 61 -20.94 14.20 30.02
C VAL A 61 -22.12 13.25 30.08
N ALA A 62 -22.82 13.08 28.96
CA ALA A 62 -23.86 12.06 28.84
C ALA A 62 -23.20 10.67 28.76
N THR A 63 -23.42 9.86 29.79
CA THR A 63 -22.77 8.57 30.00
C THR A 63 -23.77 7.43 29.87
N PHE A 64 -23.55 6.56 28.90
CA PHE A 64 -24.35 5.37 28.63
C PHE A 64 -23.62 4.14 29.15
N ASN A 65 -23.98 3.70 30.36
CA ASN A 65 -23.28 2.65 31.11
C ASN A 65 -24.19 1.55 31.68
N ALA A 66 -25.49 1.59 31.41
CA ALA A 66 -26.45 0.73 32.09
C ALA A 66 -26.16 -0.77 31.87
N THR A 67 -25.96 -1.47 32.99
CA THR A 67 -25.75 -2.93 33.06
C THR A 67 -27.06 -3.72 33.04
N SER A 68 -28.21 -3.07 33.29
CA SER A 68 -29.54 -3.68 33.38
C SER A 68 -30.36 -3.67 32.08
N LEU A 69 -29.89 -2.95 31.06
CA LEU A 69 -30.65 -2.75 29.82
C LEU A 69 -30.28 -3.82 28.79
N VAL A 70 -31.20 -4.76 28.57
CA VAL A 70 -31.25 -5.77 27.48
C VAL A 70 -30.00 -6.65 27.35
N THR A 71 -30.09 -7.87 27.87
CA THR A 71 -29.07 -8.93 27.71
C THR A 71 -29.20 -9.70 26.40
N ASP A 72 -30.16 -9.38 25.52
CA ASP A 72 -30.27 -9.99 24.20
C ASP A 72 -29.45 -9.20 23.17
N SER A 73 -28.70 -9.90 22.33
CA SER A 73 -27.79 -9.30 21.36
C SER A 73 -28.46 -8.83 20.06
N LEU A 74 -29.80 -8.90 19.98
CA LEU A 74 -30.57 -8.71 18.76
C LEU A 74 -31.30 -7.35 18.71
N SER A 75 -31.54 -6.70 19.84
CA SER A 75 -32.26 -5.42 19.92
C SER A 75 -31.35 -4.25 20.34
N PRO A 76 -30.86 -3.39 19.42
CA PRO A 76 -30.03 -2.26 19.80
C PRO A 76 -30.82 -1.24 20.63
N GLN A 77 -30.22 -0.75 21.72
CA GLN A 77 -30.76 0.38 22.47
C GLN A 77 -30.77 1.61 21.58
N THR A 78 -31.91 2.27 21.51
CA THR A 78 -32.11 3.46 20.70
C THR A 78 -32.45 4.63 21.60
N VAL A 79 -31.72 5.73 21.45
CA VAL A 79 -31.97 7.00 22.13
C VAL A 79 -32.35 8.04 21.10
N ASN A 80 -33.58 8.53 21.20
CA ASN A 80 -34.15 9.56 20.35
C ASN A 80 -33.80 10.93 20.94
N LEU A 81 -32.99 11.70 20.22
CA LEU A 81 -32.56 13.03 20.66
C LEU A 81 -33.74 14.02 20.68
N GLY A 82 -34.66 13.94 19.71
CA GLY A 82 -35.90 14.72 19.65
C GLY A 82 -35.72 16.24 19.44
N GLY A 83 -34.48 16.69 19.31
CA GLY A 83 -34.09 18.08 19.09
C GLY A 83 -32.57 18.24 19.11
N ASN A 84 -32.09 19.46 18.91
CA ASN A 84 -30.66 19.77 19.01
C ASN A 84 -30.19 19.65 20.46
N ILE A 85 -29.04 19.01 20.67
CA ILE A 85 -28.45 18.76 21.98
C ILE A 85 -27.03 19.33 22.01
N SER A 86 -26.62 19.90 23.15
CA SER A 86 -25.26 20.39 23.38
C SER A 86 -24.71 19.74 24.64
N LEU A 87 -23.53 19.13 24.55
CA LEU A 87 -22.88 18.39 25.64
C LEU A 87 -21.42 18.79 25.79
N PHE A 88 -20.86 18.61 26.99
CA PHE A 88 -19.41 18.67 27.16
C PHE A 88 -18.76 17.46 26.48
N GLY A 89 -19.35 16.26 26.62
CA GLY A 89 -18.85 15.04 26.00
C GLY A 89 -19.87 13.88 26.01
N LEU A 90 -19.52 12.80 25.32
CA LEU A 90 -20.25 11.54 25.32
C LEU A 90 -19.37 10.43 25.89
N SER A 91 -19.94 9.58 26.73
CA SER A 91 -19.28 8.38 27.23
C SER A 91 -20.15 7.15 27.01
N TYR A 92 -19.59 6.09 26.47
CA TYR A 92 -20.23 4.78 26.30
C TYR A 92 -19.35 3.72 26.97
N THR A 93 -19.88 3.04 27.99
CA THR A 93 -19.13 2.06 28.79
C THR A 93 -19.91 0.75 28.93
N GLY A 94 -20.13 0.06 27.81
CA GLY A 94 -21.00 -1.13 27.75
C GLY A 94 -20.28 -2.47 27.94
N GLN A 95 -20.85 -3.36 28.76
CA GLN A 95 -20.39 -4.75 28.87
C GLN A 95 -20.94 -5.67 27.75
N SER A 96 -22.13 -5.40 27.17
CA SER A 96 -22.76 -6.29 26.15
C SER A 96 -23.62 -5.63 25.05
N ASN A 97 -23.76 -4.30 24.99
CA ASN A 97 -24.89 -3.70 24.24
C ASN A 97 -24.51 -2.99 22.93
N ARG A 98 -25.52 -2.76 22.08
CA ARG A 98 -25.47 -1.85 20.94
C ARG A 98 -26.27 -0.60 21.30
N LEU A 99 -25.71 0.59 21.10
CA LEU A 99 -26.38 1.87 21.33
C LEU A 99 -26.43 2.67 20.03
N THR A 100 -27.60 3.22 19.72
CA THR A 100 -27.81 4.15 18.62
C THR A 100 -28.41 5.45 19.14
N LEU A 101 -27.72 6.58 18.91
CA LEU A 101 -28.28 7.92 19.06
C LEU A 101 -28.86 8.35 17.72
N GLN A 102 -30.13 8.74 17.67
CA GLN A 102 -30.80 9.12 16.43
C GLN A 102 -31.72 10.34 16.62
N GLY A 103 -32.11 10.96 15.50
CA GLY A 103 -32.93 12.18 15.50
C GLY A 103 -34.26 12.06 16.24
N GLY A 104 -35.01 10.97 16.01
CA GLY A 104 -36.27 10.73 16.73
C GLY A 104 -37.46 11.53 16.18
N GLY A 105 -37.58 11.63 14.86
CA GLY A 105 -38.66 12.31 14.15
C GLY A 105 -38.25 13.63 13.49
N SER A 106 -36.98 14.02 13.58
CA SER A 106 -36.38 15.12 12.83
C SER A 106 -34.86 14.94 12.73
N ASN A 107 -34.24 15.55 11.70
CA ASN A 107 -32.79 15.65 11.65
C ASN A 107 -32.30 16.66 12.70
N VAL A 108 -31.31 16.28 13.48
CA VAL A 108 -30.82 17.09 14.62
C VAL A 108 -29.31 17.33 14.56
N VAL A 109 -28.87 18.32 15.33
CA VAL A 109 -27.46 18.62 15.58
C VAL A 109 -27.10 18.24 17.02
N LEU A 110 -26.03 17.46 17.16
CA LEU A 110 -25.38 17.13 18.43
C LEU A 110 -24.08 17.93 18.54
N SER A 111 -24.08 18.96 19.39
CA SER A 111 -22.90 19.78 19.65
C SER A 111 -22.06 19.16 20.77
N ILE A 112 -20.77 18.92 20.51
CA ILE A 112 -19.87 18.26 21.47
C ILE A 112 -18.71 19.21 21.81
N GLY A 113 -18.56 19.50 23.10
CA GLY A 113 -17.49 20.30 23.69
C GLY A 113 -16.20 19.51 23.91
N ALA A 114 -15.30 20.05 24.74
CA ALA A 114 -13.93 19.53 24.88
C ALA A 114 -13.83 18.12 25.49
N GLY A 115 -14.92 17.57 26.03
CA GLY A 115 -14.98 16.22 26.58
C GLY A 115 -14.94 15.11 25.52
N GLY A 116 -15.26 15.42 24.27
CA GLY A 116 -15.12 14.48 23.17
C GLY A 116 -16.06 13.27 23.24
N ILE A 117 -15.63 12.16 22.66
CA ILE A 117 -16.36 10.89 22.66
C ILE A 117 -15.46 9.81 23.24
N VAL A 118 -15.91 9.13 24.29
CA VAL A 118 -15.17 8.00 24.87
C VAL A 118 -16.05 6.77 24.80
N ALA A 119 -15.62 5.73 24.09
CA ALA A 119 -16.28 4.45 24.02
C ALA A 119 -15.34 3.37 24.57
N SER A 120 -15.78 2.59 25.55
CA SER A 120 -14.99 1.51 26.14
C SER A 120 -15.84 0.28 26.44
N GLY A 121 -15.25 -0.90 26.33
CA GLY A 121 -15.91 -2.16 26.65
C GLY A 121 -14.96 -3.35 26.62
N ALA A 122 -14.96 -4.15 27.69
CA ALA A 122 -14.14 -5.37 27.82
C ALA A 122 -14.58 -6.50 26.85
N THR A 123 -13.73 -7.50 26.63
CA THR A 123 -14.02 -8.62 25.73
C THR A 123 -15.17 -9.46 26.29
N ASN A 124 -16.30 -9.55 25.59
CA ASN A 124 -17.31 -10.56 25.89
C ASN A 124 -17.00 -11.80 25.04
N THR A 125 -16.81 -12.95 25.69
CA THR A 125 -16.44 -14.24 25.09
C THR A 125 -17.64 -15.02 24.54
N THR A 126 -18.86 -14.52 24.72
CA THR A 126 -20.06 -15.13 24.14
C THR A 126 -20.21 -14.73 22.66
N ASN A 127 -21.03 -15.43 21.88
CA ASN A 127 -21.28 -15.19 20.45
C ASN A 127 -22.81 -15.13 20.24
N PRO A 128 -23.41 -14.10 19.61
CA PRO A 128 -22.78 -12.95 18.96
C PRO A 128 -23.01 -11.63 19.72
N PRO A 129 -22.02 -11.06 20.42
CA PRO A 129 -22.08 -9.68 20.88
C PRO A 129 -21.31 -8.80 19.90
N THR A 130 -22.03 -7.89 19.22
CA THR A 130 -21.42 -6.80 18.46
C THR A 130 -21.48 -5.52 19.30
N LYS A 131 -20.37 -5.00 19.80
CA LYS A 131 -20.33 -3.76 20.58
C LYS A 131 -20.30 -2.55 19.65
N VAL A 132 -21.45 -1.91 19.46
CA VAL A 132 -21.62 -0.82 18.49
C VAL A 132 -22.12 0.43 19.19
N PHE A 133 -21.35 1.52 19.12
CA PHE A 133 -21.86 2.85 19.46
C PHE A 133 -22.10 3.62 18.17
N THR A 134 -23.36 3.79 17.77
CA THR A 134 -23.76 4.48 16.55
C THR A 134 -24.32 5.86 16.89
N ILE A 135 -23.88 6.87 16.14
CA ILE A 135 -24.45 8.22 16.15
C ILE A 135 -24.98 8.52 14.75
N GLY A 136 -26.27 8.80 14.69
CA GLY A 136 -26.98 9.13 13.46
C GLY A 136 -27.54 7.92 12.71
N SER A 137 -28.30 8.22 11.67
CA SER A 137 -28.98 7.26 10.81
C SER A 137 -29.09 7.79 9.39
N GLY A 138 -29.17 6.88 8.41
CA GLY A 138 -29.51 7.19 7.03
C GLY A 138 -31.03 7.21 6.77
N THR A 139 -31.84 6.88 7.77
CA THR A 139 -33.31 6.93 7.67
C THR A 139 -33.76 8.39 7.69
N ALA A 140 -34.80 8.72 6.90
CA ALA A 140 -35.40 10.05 6.89
C ALA A 140 -35.76 10.49 8.31
N ASP A 141 -35.48 11.76 8.63
CA ASP A 141 -35.77 12.39 9.93
C ASP A 141 -35.10 11.74 11.14
N GLN A 142 -34.05 10.95 10.92
CA GLN A 142 -33.28 10.31 11.99
C GLN A 142 -31.80 10.71 11.99
N ALA A 143 -31.39 11.65 11.13
CA ALA A 143 -30.00 12.06 11.02
C ALA A 143 -29.53 12.83 12.26
N VAL A 144 -28.26 12.61 12.65
CA VAL A 144 -27.60 13.33 13.74
C VAL A 144 -26.28 13.88 13.23
N ALA A 145 -26.26 15.15 12.83
CA ALA A 145 -25.00 15.83 12.49
C ALA A 145 -24.25 16.19 13.78
N ILE A 146 -22.93 16.07 13.77
CA ILE A 146 -22.09 16.43 14.91
C ILE A 146 -21.43 17.78 14.66
N SER A 147 -21.61 18.72 15.60
CA SER A 147 -21.00 20.03 15.61
C SER A 147 -19.92 20.10 16.70
N LEU A 148 -18.65 20.26 16.33
CA LEU A 148 -17.54 20.27 17.29
C LEU A 148 -17.33 21.69 17.83
N THR A 149 -17.58 21.91 19.12
CA THR A 149 -17.50 23.24 19.76
C THR A 149 -16.18 23.46 20.52
N ALA A 150 -15.23 22.53 20.37
CA ALA A 150 -13.85 22.61 20.86
C ALA A 150 -12.99 21.62 20.06
N ALA A 151 -11.67 21.63 20.28
CA ALA A 151 -10.83 20.50 19.87
C ALA A 151 -11.33 19.21 20.53
N GLN A 152 -11.32 18.10 19.79
CA GLN A 152 -11.97 16.86 20.19
C GLN A 152 -10.96 15.72 20.32
N SER A 153 -11.23 14.81 21.26
CA SER A 153 -10.61 13.50 21.34
C SER A 153 -11.70 12.43 21.34
N TRP A 154 -11.68 11.56 20.34
CA TRP A 154 -12.59 10.44 20.20
C TRP A 154 -11.82 9.15 20.45
N LEU A 155 -12.09 8.49 21.56
CA LEU A 155 -11.34 7.33 22.03
C LEU A 155 -12.21 6.08 21.96
N SER A 156 -11.76 5.09 21.21
CA SER A 156 -12.42 3.78 21.14
C SER A 156 -11.55 2.68 21.74
N ASN A 157 -11.88 2.30 22.97
CA ASN A 157 -11.30 1.18 23.71
C ASN A 157 -12.29 0.00 23.72
N ILE A 158 -13.03 -0.17 22.63
CA ILE A 158 -13.91 -1.32 22.42
C ILE A 158 -13.04 -2.47 21.91
N SER A 159 -12.96 -3.52 22.71
CA SER A 159 -12.39 -4.80 22.31
C SER A 159 -13.44 -5.64 21.59
N GLY A 160 -13.08 -6.24 20.45
CA GLY A 160 -13.98 -7.05 19.62
C GLY A 160 -13.49 -8.47 19.40
N THR A 161 -14.38 -9.34 18.92
CA THR A 161 -14.14 -10.78 18.74
C THR A 161 -13.48 -11.16 17.41
N GLY A 162 -13.31 -10.22 16.47
CA GLY A 162 -12.74 -10.52 15.14
C GLY A 162 -13.64 -10.19 13.94
N THR A 163 -14.92 -9.85 14.15
CA THR A 163 -15.95 -9.87 13.09
C THR A 163 -16.14 -8.56 12.30
N GLY A 164 -15.45 -7.47 12.66
CA GLY A 164 -15.51 -6.22 11.91
C GLY A 164 -16.68 -5.28 12.24
N THR A 165 -17.50 -5.62 13.22
CA THR A 165 -18.74 -4.89 13.53
C THR A 165 -18.66 -4.01 14.78
N ASP A 166 -17.61 -4.12 15.59
CA ASP A 166 -17.51 -3.35 16.83
C ASP A 166 -16.82 -2.00 16.62
N GLY A 167 -17.19 -0.99 17.42
CA GLY A 167 -16.58 0.34 17.38
C GLY A 167 -17.57 1.50 17.45
N ILE A 168 -17.03 2.70 17.22
CA ILE A 168 -17.79 3.94 17.07
C ILE A 168 -18.18 4.10 15.60
N PHE A 169 -19.46 4.38 15.32
CA PHE A 169 -19.98 4.59 13.97
C PHE A 169 -20.71 5.93 13.89
N VAL A 170 -20.15 6.88 13.15
CA VAL A 170 -20.79 8.17 12.89
C VAL A 170 -21.34 8.18 11.47
N ARG A 171 -22.68 8.21 11.35
CA ARG A 171 -23.38 8.02 10.07
C ARG A 171 -23.57 9.31 9.28
N ASN A 172 -23.71 10.44 9.96
CA ASN A 172 -23.98 11.74 9.34
C ASN A 172 -22.79 12.71 9.55
N GLY A 173 -22.91 13.93 9.00
CA GLY A 173 -21.80 14.87 8.89
C GLY A 173 -21.18 15.29 10.22
N VAL A 174 -19.88 15.57 10.19
CA VAL A 174 -19.09 16.12 11.29
C VAL A 174 -18.52 17.46 10.84
N SER A 175 -18.76 18.53 11.57
CA SER A 175 -18.24 19.85 11.22
C SER A 175 -17.84 20.65 12.44
N LEU A 176 -16.94 21.61 12.29
CA LEU A 176 -16.71 22.58 13.36
C LEU A 176 -17.98 23.40 13.61
N GLY A 177 -18.25 23.63 14.90
CA GLY A 177 -19.29 24.51 15.45
C GLY A 177 -18.75 25.88 15.87
N ILE A 178 -17.45 26.00 16.14
CA ILE A 178 -16.73 27.27 16.42
C ILE A 178 -15.66 27.71 15.38
N ALA A 179 -15.35 29.02 15.33
CA ALA A 179 -14.35 29.61 14.44
C ALA A 179 -12.91 29.22 14.80
N GLY A 180 -11.97 29.34 13.85
CA GLY A 180 -10.55 29.09 14.07
C GLY A 180 -10.09 27.66 13.75
N SER A 181 -8.83 27.37 14.09
CA SER A 181 -8.18 26.09 13.81
C SER A 181 -8.36 25.10 14.96
N HIS A 182 -8.85 23.90 14.64
CA HIS A 182 -9.13 22.86 15.62
C HIS A 182 -8.72 21.48 15.11
N THR A 183 -8.51 20.56 16.04
CA THR A 183 -8.13 19.17 15.73
C THR A 183 -9.20 18.22 16.24
N LEU A 184 -9.61 17.29 15.38
CA LEU A 184 -10.31 16.07 15.79
C LEU A 184 -9.28 14.94 15.90
N THR A 185 -9.04 14.51 17.15
CA THR A 185 -8.11 13.43 17.47
C THR A 185 -8.87 12.12 17.56
N LEU A 186 -8.46 11.14 16.75
CA LEU A 186 -9.03 9.80 16.66
C LEU A 186 -8.09 8.79 17.33
N GLY A 187 -8.52 8.25 18.47
CA GLY A 187 -7.69 7.42 19.34
C GLY A 187 -8.36 6.12 19.78
N GLY A 188 -7.64 5.40 20.64
CA GLY A 188 -8.10 4.16 21.28
C GLY A 188 -7.28 2.92 20.94
N SER A 189 -7.71 1.79 21.49
CA SER A 189 -7.12 0.46 21.30
C SER A 189 -8.22 -0.51 20.88
N SER A 190 -8.50 -0.56 19.58
CA SER A 190 -9.43 -1.54 19.03
C SER A 190 -8.64 -2.74 18.51
N ALA A 191 -9.15 -3.98 18.63
CA ALA A 191 -8.42 -5.16 18.14
C ALA A 191 -8.16 -5.06 16.61
N THR A 192 -7.51 -6.06 16.00
CA THR A 192 -7.13 -6.05 14.58
C THR A 192 -8.28 -5.96 13.56
N THR A 193 -9.53 -5.86 14.02
CA THR A 193 -10.73 -5.98 13.20
C THR A 193 -11.90 -5.04 13.53
N PRO A 194 -12.12 -4.46 14.73
CA PRO A 194 -13.16 -3.46 14.87
C PRO A 194 -12.70 -2.13 14.26
N LEU A 195 -13.53 -1.56 13.38
CA LEU A 195 -13.22 -0.36 12.60
C LEU A 195 -14.14 0.76 13.05
N ASN A 196 -13.62 1.67 13.87
CA ASN A 196 -14.30 2.94 14.09
C ASN A 196 -14.47 3.63 12.74
N THR A 197 -15.69 4.07 12.43
CA THR A 197 -16.02 4.54 11.09
C THR A 197 -16.76 5.87 11.17
N ILE A 198 -16.25 6.86 10.44
CA ILE A 198 -16.96 8.10 10.16
C ILE A 198 -17.38 8.05 8.68
N SER A 199 -18.67 7.81 8.46
CA SER A 199 -19.26 7.70 7.13
C SER A 199 -19.80 9.02 6.60
N GLY A 200 -20.19 9.93 7.50
CA GLY A 200 -20.59 11.27 7.11
C GLY A 200 -19.41 12.13 6.67
N ALA A 201 -19.69 13.15 5.87
CA ALA A 201 -18.68 14.11 5.45
C ALA A 201 -18.13 14.89 6.65
N ILE A 202 -16.81 14.99 6.71
CA ILE A 202 -16.08 15.84 7.65
C ILE A 202 -15.75 17.16 6.94
N SER A 203 -16.11 18.29 7.54
CA SER A 203 -15.91 19.62 6.93
C SER A 203 -15.52 20.69 7.96
N ASP A 204 -15.03 21.83 7.47
CA ASP A 204 -14.72 22.99 8.31
C ASP A 204 -15.99 23.67 8.86
N GLY A 205 -17.17 23.41 8.32
CA GLY A 205 -18.45 23.97 8.82
C GLY A 205 -18.66 25.47 8.55
N GLY A 206 -17.83 26.12 7.73
CA GLY A 206 -17.98 27.52 7.35
C GLY A 206 -16.65 28.19 6.95
N LEU A 207 -16.73 29.49 6.65
CA LEU A 207 -15.56 30.34 6.41
C LEU A 207 -14.80 30.60 7.74
N ASP A 208 -13.50 30.91 7.68
CA ASP A 208 -12.61 31.17 8.83
C ASP A 208 -12.40 30.01 9.82
N ARG A 209 -12.63 28.78 9.36
CA ARG A 209 -12.53 27.54 10.14
C ARG A 209 -11.58 26.58 9.45
N SER A 210 -10.77 25.87 10.22
CA SER A 210 -9.91 24.82 9.68
C SER A 210 -9.87 23.64 10.64
N LEU A 211 -10.38 22.49 10.19
CA LEU A 211 -10.34 21.25 10.92
C LEU A 211 -9.17 20.40 10.44
N SER A 212 -8.30 20.01 11.36
CA SER A 212 -7.27 18.98 11.14
C SER A 212 -7.71 17.66 11.74
N ILE A 213 -7.30 16.56 11.12
CA ILE A 213 -7.51 15.20 11.64
C ILE A 213 -6.19 14.67 12.15
N ARG A 214 -6.20 14.08 13.35
CA ARG A 214 -5.03 13.44 13.95
C ARG A 214 -5.37 12.05 14.46
N MET A 215 -4.56 11.04 14.19
CA MET A 215 -4.61 9.79 14.97
C MET A 215 -3.74 9.90 16.22
N ASP A 216 -4.28 9.48 17.36
CA ASP A 216 -3.64 9.62 18.67
C ASP A 216 -2.37 8.76 18.80
N PRO A 217 -1.22 9.32 19.23
CA PRO A 217 -0.02 8.57 19.57
C PRO A 217 -0.11 7.70 20.84
N GLY A 218 -1.13 7.87 21.69
CA GLY A 218 -1.26 7.15 22.97
C GLY A 218 -1.53 5.64 22.86
N SER A 219 -1.77 5.10 21.66
CA SER A 219 -2.06 3.67 21.45
C SER A 219 -0.77 2.84 21.37
N THR A 220 -0.45 2.12 22.45
CA THR A 220 0.85 1.43 22.61
C THR A 220 1.08 0.21 21.71
N ASN A 221 0.07 -0.25 20.96
CA ASN A 221 0.13 -1.54 20.24
C ASN A 221 -0.19 -1.46 18.73
N GLY A 222 -0.25 -0.27 18.10
CA GLY A 222 -0.61 -0.15 16.67
C GLY A 222 -2.06 -0.57 16.35
N SER A 223 -2.86 -0.75 17.39
CA SER A 223 -4.24 -1.24 17.37
C SER A 223 -5.28 -0.14 17.10
N ASN A 224 -4.89 1.14 17.13
CA ASN A 224 -5.80 2.24 16.77
C ASN A 224 -6.20 2.13 15.29
N ARG A 225 -7.47 1.90 14.98
CA ARG A 225 -7.99 1.76 13.61
C ARG A 225 -9.23 2.62 13.41
N TRP A 226 -9.16 3.54 12.45
CA TRP A 226 -10.27 4.40 12.05
C TRP A 226 -10.45 4.36 10.54
N THR A 227 -11.69 4.44 10.08
CA THR A 227 -12.06 4.52 8.67
C THR A 227 -12.79 5.83 8.41
N LEU A 228 -12.31 6.58 7.43
CA LEU A 228 -12.99 7.76 6.89
C LEU A 228 -13.55 7.38 5.53
N SER A 229 -14.88 7.38 5.39
CA SER A 229 -15.54 7.02 4.12
C SER A 229 -16.45 8.12 3.58
N GLY A 230 -16.52 9.26 4.25
CA GLY A 230 -17.22 10.45 3.78
C GLY A 230 -16.49 11.15 2.64
N ASN A 231 -17.24 11.90 1.83
CA ASN A 231 -16.69 12.89 0.91
C ASN A 231 -16.26 14.13 1.73
N ASN A 232 -15.04 14.12 2.24
CA ASN A 232 -14.58 15.11 3.21
C ASN A 232 -14.06 16.37 2.52
N THR A 233 -14.22 17.52 3.20
CA THR A 233 -13.83 18.84 2.68
C THR A 233 -13.13 19.71 3.72
N TYR A 234 -12.66 19.13 4.83
CA TYR A 234 -11.85 19.88 5.80
C TYR A 234 -10.54 20.33 5.16
N THR A 235 -10.03 21.49 5.56
CA THR A 235 -8.86 22.12 4.94
C THR A 235 -7.55 21.90 5.69
N GLY A 236 -7.62 21.45 6.95
CA GLY A 236 -6.45 21.19 7.78
C GLY A 236 -5.73 19.89 7.41
N THR A 237 -4.59 19.65 8.08
CA THR A 237 -3.75 18.48 7.82
C THR A 237 -4.42 17.18 8.27
N THR A 238 -4.03 16.07 7.64
CA THR A 238 -4.23 14.72 8.18
C THR A 238 -2.90 14.19 8.74
N ASN A 239 -2.84 13.91 10.04
CA ASN A 239 -1.63 13.40 10.69
C ASN A 239 -1.90 12.05 11.37
N VAL A 240 -1.33 10.98 10.84
CA VAL A 240 -1.48 9.63 11.40
C VAL A 240 -0.24 9.31 12.22
N ALA A 241 -0.32 9.54 13.54
CA ALA A 241 0.83 9.37 14.43
C ALA A 241 1.11 7.91 14.77
N PHE A 242 0.07 7.12 15.01
CA PHE A 242 0.12 5.70 15.37
C PHE A 242 -1.14 4.99 14.84
N GLY A 243 -1.08 3.66 14.69
CA GLY A 243 -2.22 2.85 14.23
C GLY A 243 -2.41 2.88 12.71
N ALA A 244 -3.63 2.72 12.22
CA ALA A 244 -3.90 2.86 10.79
C ALA A 244 -5.21 3.61 10.49
N LEU A 245 -5.12 4.56 9.57
CA LEU A 245 -6.25 5.24 8.97
C LEU A 245 -6.63 4.52 7.67
N THR A 246 -7.86 4.07 7.56
CA THR A 246 -8.40 3.46 6.34
C THR A 246 -9.20 4.49 5.56
N VAL A 247 -8.90 4.60 4.28
CA VAL A 247 -9.59 5.46 3.31
C VAL A 247 -10.70 4.65 2.66
N GLY A 248 -11.94 5.15 2.72
CA GLY A 248 -13.11 4.56 2.07
C GLY A 248 -13.71 5.42 0.97
N ASN A 249 -13.13 6.58 0.66
CA ASN A 249 -13.59 7.51 -0.38
C ASN A 249 -12.40 8.28 -0.98
N VAL A 250 -12.48 8.65 -2.26
CA VAL A 250 -11.41 9.41 -2.97
C VAL A 250 -11.06 10.75 -2.33
N ASN A 251 -12.00 11.36 -1.61
CA ASN A 251 -11.83 12.62 -0.89
C ASN A 251 -11.84 12.42 0.64
N ALA A 252 -11.59 11.21 1.14
CA ALA A 252 -11.67 10.96 2.59
C ALA A 252 -10.62 11.71 3.41
N LEU A 253 -9.55 12.22 2.78
CA LEU A 253 -8.48 12.97 3.43
C LEU A 253 -8.69 14.49 3.38
N GLY A 254 -9.83 14.95 2.88
CA GLY A 254 -10.19 16.37 2.82
C GLY A 254 -9.57 17.09 1.62
N SER A 255 -9.29 18.38 1.80
CA SER A 255 -8.62 19.21 0.80
C SER A 255 -7.14 18.84 0.65
N ILE A 256 -6.63 18.93 -0.58
CA ILE A 256 -5.24 18.60 -0.91
C ILE A 256 -4.21 19.64 -0.41
N THR A 257 -4.65 20.79 0.08
CA THR A 257 -3.78 21.94 0.38
C THR A 257 -2.77 21.66 1.51
N ALA A 258 -3.21 21.02 2.59
CA ALA A 258 -2.40 20.83 3.79
C ALA A 258 -1.61 19.51 3.79
N GLY A 259 -2.09 18.50 3.03
CA GLY A 259 -1.44 17.21 2.88
C GLY A 259 -1.62 16.25 4.06
N THR A 260 -1.11 15.03 3.84
CA THR A 260 -1.17 13.93 4.80
C THR A 260 0.24 13.53 5.25
N THR A 261 0.42 13.33 6.55
CA THR A 261 1.67 12.82 7.15
C THR A 261 1.40 11.55 7.93
N ILE A 262 2.12 10.48 7.60
CA ILE A 262 2.08 9.19 8.31
C ILE A 262 3.41 8.97 9.03
N GLN A 263 3.37 8.90 10.36
CA GLN A 263 4.55 8.73 11.19
C GLN A 263 4.97 7.26 11.32
N SER A 264 6.18 7.03 11.85
CA SER A 264 6.71 5.68 12.05
C SER A 264 5.80 4.85 12.97
N GLY A 265 5.50 3.63 12.57
CA GLY A 265 4.57 2.74 13.28
C GLY A 265 3.10 2.92 12.89
N ALA A 266 2.79 3.91 12.04
CA ALA A 266 1.45 4.18 11.55
C ALA A 266 1.25 3.77 10.08
N GLY A 267 0.00 3.73 9.61
CA GLY A 267 -0.31 3.40 8.23
C GLY A 267 -1.54 4.13 7.65
N LEU A 268 -1.53 4.32 6.33
CA LEU A 268 -2.64 4.76 5.50
C LEU A 268 -3.05 3.64 4.57
N PHE A 269 -4.26 3.12 4.77
CA PHE A 269 -4.72 1.88 4.15
C PHE A 269 -5.86 2.14 3.16
N PHE A 270 -5.79 1.49 2.00
CA PHE A 270 -6.91 1.38 1.08
C PHE A 270 -7.58 0.02 1.23
N ARG A 271 -8.91 0.00 1.32
CA ARG A 271 -9.68 -1.24 1.40
C ARG A 271 -10.92 -1.13 0.52
N GLY A 272 -11.12 -2.12 -0.34
CA GLY A 272 -12.10 -2.05 -1.42
C GLY A 272 -11.60 -1.18 -2.59
N ASP A 273 -12.46 -1.00 -3.59
CA ASP A 273 -12.17 -0.17 -4.76
C ASP A 273 -12.47 1.30 -4.47
N VAL A 274 -11.54 1.98 -3.78
CA VAL A 274 -11.63 3.43 -3.50
C VAL A 274 -11.45 4.22 -4.79
N GLY A 275 -10.62 3.74 -5.72
CA GLY A 275 -10.38 4.35 -7.02
C GLY A 275 -9.17 5.29 -7.03
N THR A 276 -9.29 6.43 -7.71
CA THR A 276 -8.20 7.39 -7.91
C THR A 276 -8.29 8.53 -6.91
N MET A 277 -7.31 8.62 -6.02
CA MET A 277 -7.21 9.69 -5.03
C MET A 277 -6.91 11.04 -5.69
N ALA A 278 -7.34 12.12 -5.05
CA ALA A 278 -6.89 13.47 -5.39
C ALA A 278 -5.37 13.60 -5.23
N ALA A 279 -4.77 14.60 -5.89
CA ALA A 279 -3.32 14.81 -5.93
C ALA A 279 -2.78 15.46 -4.64
N GLU A 280 -3.08 14.83 -3.50
CA GLU A 280 -2.62 15.26 -2.19
C GLU A 280 -1.15 14.90 -1.96
N THR A 281 -0.40 15.77 -1.29
CA THR A 281 0.97 15.45 -0.88
C THR A 281 0.98 14.48 0.31
N LEU A 282 1.86 13.48 0.27
CA LEU A 282 1.96 12.44 1.27
C LEU A 282 3.37 12.33 1.82
N THR A 283 3.52 12.49 3.13
CA THR A 283 4.80 12.24 3.82
C THR A 283 4.73 10.91 4.56
N LEU A 284 5.69 10.01 4.31
CA LEU A 284 5.73 8.66 4.85
C LEU A 284 6.98 8.43 5.70
N SER A 285 6.80 7.86 6.88
CA SER A 285 7.88 7.38 7.75
C SER A 285 7.62 5.96 8.25
N GLY A 286 8.65 5.12 8.25
CA GLY A 286 8.65 3.76 8.82
C GLY A 286 8.12 2.68 7.88
N ASN A 287 7.74 1.52 8.44
CA ASN A 287 7.36 0.33 7.65
C ASN A 287 5.86 -0.02 7.75
N GLY A 288 5.10 0.79 8.48
CA GLY A 288 3.71 0.51 8.85
C GLY A 288 3.58 -0.40 10.09
N PRO A 289 2.37 -0.53 10.65
CA PRO A 289 2.14 -1.25 11.92
C PRO A 289 2.43 -2.75 11.83
N ASP A 290 2.31 -3.36 10.65
CA ASP A 290 2.52 -4.80 10.43
C ASP A 290 3.76 -5.10 9.55
N SER A 291 4.65 -4.10 9.35
CA SER A 291 5.75 -4.16 8.37
C SER A 291 5.34 -4.43 6.91
N LYS A 292 4.05 -4.23 6.60
CA LYS A 292 3.44 -4.46 5.28
C LYS A 292 3.36 -3.21 4.39
N GLY A 293 3.89 -2.10 4.88
CA GLY A 293 3.79 -0.80 4.22
C GLY A 293 3.10 0.24 5.10
N VAL A 294 3.67 1.45 5.12
CA VAL A 294 3.04 2.66 5.65
C VAL A 294 1.89 3.07 4.75
N LEU A 295 2.11 3.08 3.43
CA LEU A 295 1.05 3.12 2.44
C LEU A 295 0.73 1.69 2.02
N ARG A 296 -0.50 1.22 2.27
CA ARG A 296 -0.86 -0.18 2.05
C ARG A 296 -2.19 -0.32 1.34
N ASN A 297 -2.16 -1.00 0.20
CA ASN A 297 -3.38 -1.45 -0.46
C ASN A 297 -3.80 -2.82 0.07
N VAL A 298 -4.87 -2.87 0.86
CA VAL A 298 -5.34 -4.12 1.47
C VAL A 298 -6.14 -4.95 0.47
N SER A 299 -6.94 -4.30 -0.38
CA SER A 299 -7.80 -4.94 -1.38
C SER A 299 -8.27 -3.91 -2.39
N GLY A 300 -8.77 -4.37 -3.54
CA GLY A 300 -9.26 -3.50 -4.62
C GLY A 300 -8.15 -2.85 -5.44
N ASN A 301 -8.57 -2.12 -6.47
CA ASN A 301 -7.70 -1.40 -7.39
C ASN A 301 -7.71 0.08 -7.04
N ASN A 302 -6.59 0.57 -6.51
CA ASN A 302 -6.47 1.91 -5.94
C ASN A 302 -5.29 2.66 -6.56
N THR A 303 -5.48 3.96 -6.79
CA THR A 303 -4.47 4.82 -7.40
C THR A 303 -4.16 6.01 -6.50
N TRP A 304 -2.88 6.16 -6.13
CA TRP A 304 -2.36 7.37 -5.50
C TRP A 304 -1.79 8.32 -6.56
N THR A 305 -2.19 9.59 -6.53
CA THR A 305 -1.82 10.54 -7.59
C THR A 305 -0.85 11.63 -7.16
N GLY A 306 -0.84 12.06 -5.89
CA GLY A 306 0.01 13.14 -5.43
C GLY A 306 1.43 12.73 -5.04
N ALA A 307 2.31 13.72 -4.86
CA ALA A 307 3.71 13.49 -4.57
C ALA A 307 3.93 12.80 -3.20
N ILE A 308 4.96 11.96 -3.12
CA ILE A 308 5.31 11.19 -1.92
C ILE A 308 6.70 11.60 -1.44
N THR A 309 6.79 12.02 -0.18
CA THR A 309 8.06 12.34 0.50
C THR A 309 8.39 11.27 1.52
N LEU A 310 9.56 10.64 1.41
CA LEU A 310 10.08 9.70 2.39
C LEU A 310 10.84 10.45 3.49
N ALA A 311 10.38 10.30 4.74
CA ALA A 311 10.88 11.07 5.89
C ALA A 311 11.56 10.19 6.96
N SER A 312 11.96 8.96 6.61
CA SER A 312 12.80 8.09 7.45
C SER A 312 13.78 7.27 6.61
N SER A 313 14.82 6.72 7.25
CA SER A 313 15.88 5.93 6.60
C SER A 313 15.40 4.63 5.96
N THR A 314 14.26 4.09 6.40
CA THR A 314 13.55 3.00 5.75
C THR A 314 12.08 3.36 5.66
N VAL A 315 11.50 3.19 4.46
CA VAL A 315 10.06 3.35 4.24
C VAL A 315 9.53 2.16 3.44
N SER A 316 8.39 1.60 3.83
CA SER A 316 7.74 0.52 3.07
C SER A 316 6.42 0.98 2.44
N ILE A 317 6.16 0.55 1.22
CA ILE A 317 4.87 0.65 0.51
C ILE A 317 4.46 -0.75 0.09
N GLY A 318 3.18 -1.11 0.26
CA GLY A 318 2.75 -2.46 -0.05
C GLY A 318 1.35 -2.62 -0.65
N SER A 319 1.14 -3.79 -1.23
CA SER A 319 -0.14 -4.25 -1.76
C SER A 319 -0.38 -5.71 -1.38
N ASP A 320 -1.43 -5.96 -0.59
CA ASP A 320 -1.85 -7.29 -0.18
C ASP A 320 -2.78 -7.93 -1.20
N GLY A 321 -3.74 -7.17 -1.72
CA GLY A 321 -4.79 -7.63 -2.62
C GLY A 321 -5.12 -6.56 -3.65
N GLY A 322 -5.37 -6.96 -4.90
CA GLY A 322 -5.65 -6.02 -5.99
C GLY A 322 -4.42 -5.18 -6.39
N ALA A 323 -4.65 -4.13 -7.18
CA ALA A 323 -3.57 -3.29 -7.70
C ALA A 323 -3.44 -1.97 -6.93
N LEU A 324 -2.22 -1.66 -6.46
CA LEU A 324 -1.85 -0.31 -6.07
C LEU A 324 -1.09 0.34 -7.23
N THR A 325 -1.58 1.47 -7.74
CA THR A 325 -0.88 2.27 -8.74
C THR A 325 -0.44 3.59 -8.13
N LEU A 326 0.86 3.86 -8.15
CA LEU A 326 1.40 5.19 -7.92
C LEU A 326 1.48 5.86 -9.30
N SER A 327 0.65 6.88 -9.55
CA SER A 327 0.50 7.50 -10.86
C SER A 327 1.80 8.17 -11.37
N SER A 328 1.82 8.64 -12.61
CA SER A 328 2.94 9.42 -13.15
C SER A 328 3.19 10.73 -12.40
N ALA A 329 2.16 11.32 -11.78
CA ALA A 329 2.28 12.51 -10.94
C ALA A 329 2.78 12.20 -9.51
N ALA A 330 2.72 10.93 -9.09
CA ALA A 330 3.14 10.48 -7.77
C ALA A 330 4.67 10.30 -7.69
N ASN A 331 5.41 11.40 -7.86
CA ASN A 331 6.85 11.41 -7.72
C ASN A 331 7.26 11.10 -6.28
N ILE A 332 8.30 10.28 -6.12
CA ILE A 332 8.84 9.88 -4.81
C ILE A 332 10.22 10.53 -4.62
N THR A 333 10.37 11.27 -3.53
CA THR A 333 11.64 11.89 -3.10
C THR A 333 11.90 11.56 -1.64
N THR A 334 13.10 11.85 -1.14
CA THR A 334 13.44 11.70 0.28
C THR A 334 13.97 13.01 0.86
N THR A 335 13.60 13.29 2.11
CA THR A 335 14.16 14.36 2.95
C THR A 335 15.01 13.82 4.10
N ALA A 336 15.02 12.50 4.31
CA ALA A 336 15.76 11.84 5.41
C ALA A 336 17.24 11.53 5.08
N GLY A 337 17.72 11.95 3.91
CA GLY A 337 19.01 11.52 3.37
C GLY A 337 18.93 10.12 2.76
N PRO A 338 20.01 9.31 2.81
CA PRO A 338 20.00 7.94 2.30
C PRO A 338 18.82 7.14 2.87
N THR A 339 17.94 6.69 1.98
CA THR A 339 16.68 6.02 2.34
C THR A 339 16.53 4.71 1.59
N THR A 340 16.12 3.64 2.28
CA THR A 340 15.68 2.40 1.63
C THR A 340 14.17 2.45 1.45
N LEU A 341 13.71 2.47 0.20
CA LEU A 341 12.29 2.30 -0.14
C LEU A 341 12.03 0.82 -0.42
N GLN A 342 11.21 0.20 0.43
CA GLN A 342 10.81 -1.18 0.34
C GLN A 342 9.46 -1.32 -0.34
N PHE A 343 9.36 -2.21 -1.31
CA PHE A 343 8.10 -2.60 -1.91
C PHE A 343 7.71 -4.01 -1.47
N VAL A 344 6.55 -4.11 -0.82
CA VAL A 344 6.08 -5.33 -0.16
C VAL A 344 4.78 -5.81 -0.81
N THR A 345 4.77 -7.03 -1.34
CA THR A 345 3.59 -7.61 -2.00
C THR A 345 3.31 -9.00 -1.44
N THR A 346 2.08 -9.29 -1.00
CA THR A 346 1.82 -10.44 -0.09
C THR A 346 0.95 -11.58 -0.64
N SER A 347 0.30 -11.42 -1.82
CA SER A 347 -0.56 -12.48 -2.36
C SER A 347 0.17 -13.47 -3.26
N ALA A 348 -0.15 -14.76 -3.10
CA ALA A 348 0.24 -15.88 -3.95
C ALA A 348 -0.53 -15.92 -5.29
N THR A 349 -1.65 -15.20 -5.40
CA THR A 349 -2.45 -15.10 -6.63
C THR A 349 -2.03 -13.86 -7.43
N ALA A 350 -1.99 -13.96 -8.77
CA ALA A 350 -1.54 -12.93 -9.72
C ALA A 350 -2.32 -11.59 -9.69
N THR A 351 -3.19 -11.38 -8.70
CA THR A 351 -4.05 -10.21 -8.53
C THR A 351 -3.40 -9.09 -7.72
N SER A 352 -2.30 -9.35 -7.00
CA SER A 352 -1.61 -8.32 -6.20
C SER A 352 -0.44 -7.72 -6.96
N ALA A 353 -0.62 -6.49 -7.43
CA ALA A 353 0.39 -5.74 -8.17
C ALA A 353 0.64 -4.38 -7.51
N LEU A 354 1.90 -3.95 -7.54
CA LEU A 354 2.28 -2.58 -7.24
C LEU A 354 2.93 -1.96 -8.47
N THR A 355 2.31 -0.94 -9.04
CA THR A 355 2.83 -0.24 -10.22
C THR A 355 3.29 1.15 -9.82
N VAL A 356 4.52 1.51 -10.18
CA VAL A 356 5.11 2.84 -9.94
C VAL A 356 5.37 3.55 -11.26
N ASN A 357 4.50 4.48 -11.60
CA ASN A 357 4.57 5.28 -12.82
C ASN A 357 5.32 6.60 -12.62
N GLY A 358 5.27 7.20 -11.43
CA GLY A 358 6.01 8.42 -11.09
C GLY A 358 7.53 8.21 -11.01
N ASN A 359 8.32 9.28 -11.10
CA ASN A 359 9.77 9.19 -10.90
C ASN A 359 10.08 8.87 -9.43
N ILE A 360 11.16 8.13 -9.18
CA ILE A 360 11.77 7.98 -7.85
C ILE A 360 13.15 8.60 -7.94
N SER A 361 13.46 9.58 -7.08
CA SER A 361 14.70 10.37 -7.17
C SER A 361 15.31 10.69 -5.81
N GLY A 362 16.59 11.08 -5.83
CA GLY A 362 17.38 11.35 -4.63
C GLY A 362 18.17 10.13 -4.15
N ALA A 363 18.71 10.21 -2.93
CA ALA A 363 19.50 9.16 -2.30
C ALA A 363 18.63 7.99 -1.82
N ILE A 364 17.94 7.34 -2.74
CA ILE A 364 17.03 6.23 -2.45
C ILE A 364 17.64 4.93 -2.98
N SER A 365 17.67 3.89 -2.15
CA SER A 365 17.88 2.50 -2.57
C SER A 365 16.53 1.78 -2.62
N ILE A 366 16.32 0.91 -3.60
CA ILE A 366 15.10 0.14 -3.76
C ILE A 366 15.33 -1.26 -3.23
N ASN A 367 14.39 -1.75 -2.42
CA ASN A 367 14.31 -3.16 -2.07
C ASN A 367 12.92 -3.70 -2.43
N LYS A 368 12.83 -4.56 -3.43
CA LYS A 368 11.67 -5.41 -3.59
C LYS A 368 11.85 -6.63 -2.70
N GLY A 369 11.03 -6.74 -1.66
CA GLY A 369 11.17 -7.77 -0.64
C GLY A 369 9.92 -8.58 -0.35
N ALA A 370 10.14 -9.77 0.20
CA ALA A 370 9.08 -10.53 0.86
C ALA A 370 8.65 -9.80 2.14
N ASN A 371 7.38 -9.91 2.46
CA ASN A 371 6.80 -9.39 3.70
C ASN A 371 7.27 -10.14 4.96
N SER A 372 7.75 -11.37 4.79
CA SER A 372 8.28 -12.22 5.85
C SER A 372 9.16 -13.29 5.23
N ALA A 373 10.14 -13.81 5.97
CA ALA A 373 11.02 -14.89 5.51
C ALA A 373 10.26 -16.15 5.04
N THR A 374 9.01 -16.33 5.45
CA THR A 374 8.16 -17.47 5.10
C THR A 374 7.12 -17.18 4.01
N ASN A 375 6.93 -15.92 3.61
CA ASN A 375 5.98 -15.54 2.55
C ASN A 375 6.74 -15.14 1.29
N THR A 376 7.29 -16.14 0.62
CA THR A 376 7.87 -16.04 -0.72
C THR A 376 6.75 -16.24 -1.73
N SER A 377 5.92 -15.22 -1.99
CA SER A 377 5.04 -15.28 -3.16
C SER A 377 5.92 -15.09 -4.41
N PRO A 378 6.24 -16.15 -5.18
CA PRO A 378 7.17 -16.05 -6.29
C PRO A 378 6.62 -15.19 -7.43
N ASN A 379 5.30 -14.99 -7.46
CA ASN A 379 4.59 -14.29 -8.54
C ASN A 379 4.24 -12.83 -8.20
N ALA A 380 4.45 -12.42 -6.95
CA ALA A 380 4.07 -11.08 -6.54
C ALA A 380 4.92 -10.03 -7.29
N THR A 381 4.26 -9.05 -7.90
CA THR A 381 4.87 -8.20 -8.92
C THR A 381 4.97 -6.74 -8.46
N VAL A 382 6.14 -6.14 -8.67
CA VAL A 382 6.34 -4.69 -8.62
C VAL A 382 6.77 -4.24 -10.00
N THR A 383 6.06 -3.29 -10.58
CA THR A 383 6.28 -2.80 -11.95
C THR A 383 6.71 -1.34 -11.92
N PHE A 384 7.84 -1.03 -12.55
CA PHE A 384 8.19 0.34 -12.94
C PHE A 384 7.71 0.55 -14.37
N GLY A 385 6.63 1.33 -14.52
CA GLY A 385 5.76 1.29 -15.70
C GLY A 385 6.10 2.29 -16.80
N THR A 386 6.01 3.61 -16.52
CA THR A 386 6.01 4.63 -17.58
C THR A 386 7.14 5.66 -17.53
N THR A 387 7.66 5.98 -16.34
CA THR A 387 8.71 7.01 -16.18
C THR A 387 9.99 6.37 -15.67
N SER A 388 11.12 6.69 -16.32
CA SER A 388 12.46 6.30 -15.84
C SER A 388 12.72 6.83 -14.43
N LYS A 389 13.44 6.05 -13.64
CA LYS A 389 13.78 6.37 -12.26
C LYS A 389 15.20 6.94 -12.18
N THR A 390 15.39 7.97 -11.34
CA THR A 390 16.66 8.72 -11.23
C THR A 390 17.30 8.65 -9.83
N TYR A 391 16.86 7.72 -8.98
CA TYR A 391 17.48 7.46 -7.68
C TYR A 391 18.92 6.96 -7.82
N THR A 392 19.75 7.25 -6.83
CA THR A 392 21.20 6.96 -6.87
C THR A 392 21.61 5.69 -6.12
N GLY A 393 20.75 5.16 -5.26
CA GLY A 393 21.01 3.92 -4.54
C GLY A 393 20.88 2.67 -5.42
N GLY A 394 21.17 1.51 -4.81
CA GLY A 394 21.08 0.21 -5.46
C GLY A 394 19.63 -0.28 -5.55
N THR A 395 19.40 -1.26 -6.41
CA THR A 395 18.12 -1.98 -6.54
C THR A 395 18.34 -3.42 -6.15
N THR A 396 17.68 -3.89 -5.09
CA THR A 396 17.75 -5.30 -4.67
C THR A 396 16.39 -5.95 -4.84
N VAL A 397 16.36 -7.09 -5.52
CA VAL A 397 15.18 -7.95 -5.65
C VAL A 397 15.42 -9.20 -4.83
N THR A 398 14.82 -9.27 -3.64
CA THR A 398 15.00 -10.39 -2.71
C THR A 398 13.89 -11.43 -2.77
N SER A 399 12.74 -11.08 -3.35
CA SER A 399 11.64 -12.02 -3.61
C SER A 399 10.77 -11.57 -4.78
N GLY A 400 10.05 -12.50 -5.39
CA GLY A 400 9.02 -12.24 -6.41
C GLY A 400 9.56 -11.70 -7.74
N VAL A 401 8.69 -10.98 -8.45
CA VAL A 401 8.97 -10.41 -9.78
C VAL A 401 9.12 -8.89 -9.74
N PHE A 402 10.25 -8.39 -10.21
CA PHE A 402 10.44 -6.98 -10.53
C PHE A 402 10.35 -6.78 -12.04
N VAL A 403 9.32 -6.05 -12.48
CA VAL A 403 9.09 -5.71 -13.89
C VAL A 403 9.62 -4.30 -14.13
N LEU A 404 10.62 -4.19 -14.98
CA LEU A 404 11.27 -2.93 -15.36
C LEU A 404 10.95 -2.63 -16.82
N ASN A 405 9.96 -1.77 -17.05
CA ASN A 405 9.57 -1.30 -18.39
C ASN A 405 10.14 0.11 -18.70
N THR A 406 10.97 0.64 -17.81
CA THR A 406 11.52 2.01 -17.84
C THR A 406 12.98 2.02 -17.42
N GLY A 407 13.73 3.09 -17.62
CA GLY A 407 15.14 3.13 -17.20
C GLY A 407 15.38 3.28 -15.69
N LEU A 408 16.52 2.78 -15.21
CA LEU A 408 17.14 3.08 -13.90
C LEU A 408 18.43 3.87 -14.14
N THR A 409 18.33 5.19 -14.36
CA THR A 409 19.41 5.95 -15.00
C THR A 409 20.62 6.20 -14.10
N ASN A 410 20.41 6.32 -12.79
CA ASN A 410 21.43 6.74 -11.84
C ASN A 410 21.72 5.68 -10.76
N THR A 411 21.11 4.50 -10.84
CA THR A 411 21.26 3.46 -9.83
C THR A 411 22.71 3.02 -9.70
N SER A 412 23.16 2.69 -8.49
CA SER A 412 24.51 2.17 -8.25
C SER A 412 24.68 0.69 -8.65
N GLY A 413 23.58 -0.02 -8.90
CA GLY A 413 23.59 -1.43 -9.27
C GLY A 413 22.24 -2.09 -9.09
N VAL A 414 22.08 -3.27 -9.70
CA VAL A 414 20.92 -4.12 -9.53
C VAL A 414 21.39 -5.50 -9.05
N SER A 415 20.74 -6.06 -8.04
CA SER A 415 21.01 -7.41 -7.53
C SER A 415 19.70 -8.19 -7.44
N VAL A 416 19.65 -9.36 -8.05
CA VAL A 416 18.48 -10.25 -8.06
C VAL A 416 18.84 -11.54 -7.34
N ALA A 417 18.20 -11.81 -6.20
CA ALA A 417 18.44 -12.99 -5.39
C ALA A 417 17.91 -14.27 -6.06
N ALA A 418 18.44 -15.42 -5.64
CA ALA A 418 17.93 -16.73 -6.04
C ALA A 418 16.41 -16.83 -5.77
N GLY A 419 15.68 -17.45 -6.70
CA GLY A 419 14.22 -17.55 -6.65
C GLY A 419 13.45 -16.26 -6.99
N SER A 420 14.13 -15.15 -7.23
CA SER A 420 13.51 -13.89 -7.69
C SER A 420 13.69 -13.67 -9.19
N THR A 421 12.87 -12.79 -9.78
CA THR A 421 12.95 -12.47 -11.21
C THR A 421 13.08 -10.97 -11.46
N LEU A 422 14.00 -10.58 -12.34
CA LEU A 422 13.98 -9.32 -13.08
C LEU A 422 13.42 -9.58 -14.48
N ARG A 423 12.48 -8.77 -14.95
CA ARG A 423 11.92 -8.85 -16.31
C ARG A 423 11.44 -7.50 -16.84
N GLY A 424 10.90 -7.43 -18.06
CA GLY A 424 10.19 -6.25 -18.57
C GLY A 424 10.43 -5.97 -20.05
N SER A 425 9.69 -5.02 -20.62
CA SER A 425 9.65 -4.72 -22.07
C SER A 425 10.91 -4.04 -22.65
N GLY A 426 12.07 -4.22 -22.01
CA GLY A 426 13.31 -3.51 -22.33
C GLY A 426 13.48 -2.20 -21.56
N ALA A 427 14.67 -1.97 -21.02
CA ALA A 427 15.00 -0.81 -20.20
C ALA A 427 16.51 -0.49 -20.21
N THR A 428 16.87 0.76 -19.90
CA THR A 428 18.27 1.13 -19.65
C THR A 428 18.54 1.15 -18.14
N ILE A 429 19.38 0.25 -17.66
CA ILE A 429 20.02 0.32 -16.35
C ILE A 429 21.33 1.09 -16.53
N ASN A 430 21.67 1.96 -15.58
CA ASN A 430 22.92 2.75 -15.58
C ASN A 430 24.10 1.99 -16.22
N ASN A 431 24.68 2.58 -17.28
CA ASN A 431 25.76 1.97 -18.07
C ASN A 431 27.12 1.91 -17.36
N LEU A 432 27.20 2.45 -16.15
CA LEU A 432 28.36 2.33 -15.27
C LEU A 432 28.09 1.40 -14.07
N ALA A 433 26.91 0.79 -14.00
CA ALA A 433 26.49 -0.04 -12.89
C ALA A 433 26.53 -1.54 -13.23
N THR A 434 26.72 -2.36 -12.20
CA THR A 434 26.65 -3.82 -12.28
C THR A 434 25.23 -4.30 -12.05
N THR A 435 24.76 -5.20 -12.91
CA THR A 435 23.55 -6.00 -12.72
C THR A 435 23.96 -7.44 -12.39
N THR A 436 23.77 -7.85 -11.14
CA THR A 436 24.07 -9.20 -10.65
C THR A 436 22.78 -10.02 -10.58
N ILE A 437 22.75 -11.17 -11.26
CA ILE A 437 21.60 -12.07 -11.30
C ILE A 437 21.98 -13.40 -10.65
N ASN A 438 21.42 -13.69 -9.48
CA ASN A 438 21.45 -15.02 -8.86
C ASN A 438 20.11 -15.77 -9.01
N GLY A 439 19.05 -15.05 -9.40
CA GLY A 439 17.73 -15.61 -9.72
C GLY A 439 17.52 -15.75 -11.22
N ARG A 440 16.39 -15.25 -11.71
CA ARG A 440 16.02 -15.24 -13.13
C ARG A 440 16.10 -13.84 -13.71
N PHE A 441 16.68 -13.71 -14.90
CA PHE A 441 16.56 -12.52 -15.74
C PHE A 441 15.84 -12.88 -17.03
N ALA A 442 14.73 -12.20 -17.31
CA ALA A 442 13.90 -12.44 -18.48
C ALA A 442 13.57 -11.10 -19.15
N PRO A 443 14.45 -10.56 -20.01
CA PRO A 443 14.06 -9.50 -20.93
C PRO A 443 12.76 -9.86 -21.68
N GLY A 444 12.01 -8.87 -22.16
CA GLY A 444 10.75 -9.09 -22.87
C GLY A 444 9.47 -8.94 -22.01
N SER A 445 8.35 -8.69 -22.68
CA SER A 445 7.04 -8.42 -22.04
C SER A 445 6.31 -9.70 -21.59
N THR A 446 5.48 -9.58 -20.55
CA THR A 446 4.56 -10.66 -20.11
C THR A 446 3.20 -10.64 -20.82
N VAL A 447 2.91 -9.58 -21.58
CA VAL A 447 1.68 -9.44 -22.37
C VAL A 447 2.06 -8.93 -23.76
N ALA A 448 1.69 -9.71 -24.77
CA ALA A 448 2.24 -9.70 -26.13
C ALA A 448 3.72 -10.10 -26.16
N ALA A 449 3.97 -11.31 -26.64
CA ALA A 449 5.24 -11.89 -27.07
C ALA A 449 6.10 -10.87 -27.84
N ALA A 450 6.81 -10.01 -27.13
CA ALA A 450 7.53 -8.89 -27.69
C ALA A 450 8.99 -8.95 -27.23
N ILE A 451 9.86 -9.02 -28.23
CA ILE A 451 11.29 -8.92 -28.08
C ILE A 451 11.67 -7.61 -27.37
N GLY A 452 12.42 -7.72 -26.28
CA GLY A 452 12.86 -6.60 -25.45
C GLY A 452 14.37 -6.34 -25.55
N THR A 453 14.75 -5.06 -25.43
CA THR A 453 16.17 -4.67 -25.36
C THR A 453 16.52 -4.09 -23.99
N PHE A 454 17.51 -4.66 -23.31
CA PHE A 454 18.08 -4.11 -22.08
C PHE A 454 19.45 -3.52 -22.33
N ASN A 455 19.62 -2.24 -22.00
CA ASN A 455 20.94 -1.60 -22.01
C ASN A 455 21.46 -1.55 -20.57
N MET A 456 22.69 -1.98 -20.32
CA MET A 456 23.28 -1.94 -18.98
C MET A 456 24.81 -1.85 -19.01
N GLY A 457 25.41 -1.56 -17.86
CA GLY A 457 26.86 -1.44 -17.73
C GLY A 457 27.56 -2.79 -17.82
N ARG A 458 27.35 -3.60 -16.78
CA ARG A 458 27.87 -4.95 -16.62
C ARG A 458 26.76 -5.92 -16.25
N LEU A 459 26.84 -7.13 -16.77
CA LEU A 459 25.99 -8.26 -16.39
C LEU A 459 26.85 -9.36 -15.74
N ASP A 460 26.56 -9.66 -14.49
CA ASP A 460 27.15 -10.77 -13.75
C ASP A 460 26.06 -11.83 -13.49
N LEU A 461 26.18 -12.99 -14.12
CA LEU A 461 25.31 -14.14 -13.91
C LEU A 461 25.94 -15.07 -12.88
N GLY A 462 25.26 -15.27 -11.75
CA GLY A 462 25.69 -16.16 -10.67
C GLY A 462 25.46 -17.64 -10.99
N ALA A 463 26.08 -18.52 -10.21
CA ALA A 463 25.85 -19.96 -10.31
C ALA A 463 24.35 -20.28 -10.14
N THR A 464 23.80 -21.16 -10.97
CA THR A 464 22.37 -21.54 -10.99
C THR A 464 21.37 -20.43 -11.38
N SER A 465 21.87 -19.23 -11.75
CA SER A 465 21.02 -18.19 -12.31
C SER A 465 20.41 -18.63 -13.63
N THR A 466 19.26 -18.06 -14.00
CA THR A 466 18.60 -18.34 -15.28
C THR A 466 18.52 -17.08 -16.11
N LEU A 467 19.15 -17.09 -17.28
CA LEU A 467 18.87 -16.14 -18.35
C LEU A 467 17.78 -16.74 -19.25
N ALA A 468 16.66 -16.02 -19.41
CA ALA A 468 15.56 -16.42 -20.26
C ALA A 468 15.43 -15.45 -21.42
N ILE A 469 15.57 -15.98 -22.63
CA ILE A 469 15.55 -15.22 -23.87
C ILE A 469 14.37 -15.70 -24.70
N ASP A 470 13.49 -14.78 -25.02
CA ASP A 470 12.53 -14.97 -26.08
C ASP A 470 13.22 -14.69 -27.43
N ILE A 471 12.95 -15.56 -28.40
CA ILE A 471 13.31 -15.37 -29.80
C ILE A 471 12.04 -15.36 -30.64
N ASP A 472 12.08 -14.74 -31.80
CA ASP A 472 11.04 -14.82 -32.81
C ASP A 472 11.70 -15.26 -34.11
N SER A 473 11.58 -16.56 -34.39
CA SER A 473 12.13 -17.15 -35.61
C SER A 473 11.40 -16.69 -36.88
N ALA A 474 10.16 -16.19 -36.78
CA ALA A 474 9.46 -15.67 -37.94
C ALA A 474 10.00 -14.31 -38.37
N THR A 475 10.45 -13.49 -37.42
CA THR A 475 11.03 -12.16 -37.69
C THR A 475 12.55 -12.11 -37.61
N VAL A 476 13.19 -13.23 -37.24
CA VAL A 476 14.63 -13.35 -37.01
C VAL A 476 15.12 -12.32 -35.97
N THR A 477 14.38 -12.20 -34.87
CA THR A 477 14.71 -11.31 -33.76
C THR A 477 14.81 -12.06 -32.44
N SER A 478 15.48 -11.48 -31.46
CA SER A 478 15.65 -12.05 -30.13
C SER A 478 15.74 -10.95 -29.10
N ASP A 479 15.36 -11.26 -27.87
CA ASP A 479 15.66 -10.40 -26.73
C ASP A 479 17.14 -10.06 -26.75
N LEU A 480 17.45 -8.77 -26.59
CA LEU A 480 18.81 -8.27 -26.73
C LEU A 480 19.27 -7.59 -25.45
N ILE A 481 20.34 -8.09 -24.86
CA ILE A 481 21.05 -7.44 -23.77
C ILE A 481 22.27 -6.73 -24.34
N THR A 482 22.29 -5.41 -24.30
CA THR A 482 23.45 -4.61 -24.72
C THR A 482 24.23 -4.14 -23.50
N LEU A 483 25.48 -4.58 -23.43
CA LEU A 483 26.43 -4.24 -22.37
C LEU A 483 27.40 -3.18 -22.90
N GLY A 484 27.60 -2.10 -22.15
CA GLY A 484 28.51 -1.04 -22.56
C GLY A 484 28.83 -0.07 -21.43
N GLY A 485 29.92 0.70 -21.57
CA GLY A 485 30.38 1.66 -20.55
C GLY A 485 31.41 1.10 -19.56
N LEU A 486 31.60 -0.23 -19.52
CA LEU A 486 32.61 -0.92 -18.72
C LEU A 486 33.40 -1.93 -19.56
N THR A 487 34.67 -2.15 -19.23
CA THR A 487 35.49 -3.24 -19.80
C THR A 487 35.19 -4.57 -19.09
N GLY A 488 35.19 -5.68 -19.84
CA GLY A 488 34.87 -7.02 -19.29
C GLY A 488 33.46 -7.08 -18.69
N ASN A 489 32.49 -6.62 -19.45
CA ASN A 489 31.14 -6.35 -18.98
C ASN A 489 30.19 -7.56 -18.97
N LEU A 490 30.62 -8.73 -19.45
CA LEU A 490 29.89 -9.97 -19.34
C LEU A 490 30.67 -10.96 -18.47
N ASN A 491 30.06 -11.39 -17.37
CA ASN A 491 30.59 -12.46 -16.52
C ASN A 491 29.53 -13.55 -16.38
N ILE A 492 29.82 -14.73 -16.92
CA ILE A 492 28.99 -15.92 -16.77
C ILE A 492 29.64 -16.81 -15.71
N THR A 493 28.94 -17.19 -14.65
CA THR A 493 29.47 -18.16 -13.68
C THR A 493 29.10 -19.57 -14.14
N GLU A 494 29.98 -20.54 -13.91
CA GLU A 494 29.70 -21.95 -14.20
C GLU A 494 28.36 -22.39 -13.55
N GLY A 495 27.55 -23.11 -14.32
CA GLY A 495 26.19 -23.52 -13.92
C GLY A 495 25.11 -22.45 -14.15
N SER A 496 25.41 -21.32 -14.80
CA SER A 496 24.39 -20.41 -15.32
C SER A 496 23.55 -21.09 -16.39
N ILE A 497 22.23 -20.97 -16.31
CA ILE A 497 21.27 -21.64 -17.17
C ILE A 497 20.78 -20.68 -18.25
N LEU A 498 20.73 -21.12 -19.50
CA LEU A 498 20.05 -20.43 -20.59
C LEU A 498 18.75 -21.16 -20.92
N THR A 499 17.64 -20.43 -20.88
CA THR A 499 16.33 -20.91 -21.34
C THR A 499 15.90 -20.10 -22.55
N LEU A 500 15.45 -20.79 -23.60
CA LEU A 500 15.09 -20.19 -24.87
C LEU A 500 13.64 -20.50 -25.19
N ASN A 501 12.89 -19.51 -25.65
CA ASN A 501 11.50 -19.66 -26.04
C ASN A 501 11.26 -18.98 -27.38
N ASP A 502 10.79 -19.72 -28.38
CA ASP A 502 10.49 -19.17 -29.70
C ASP A 502 9.02 -18.74 -29.78
N LEU A 503 8.78 -17.47 -30.08
CA LEU A 503 7.48 -16.82 -30.18
C LEU A 503 6.84 -17.03 -31.57
N GLY A 504 7.65 -17.04 -32.63
CA GLY A 504 7.21 -17.04 -34.03
C GLY A 504 7.00 -18.43 -34.62
N GLY A 505 7.84 -19.41 -34.25
CA GLY A 505 7.72 -20.80 -34.70
C GLY A 505 7.79 -21.01 -36.22
N ALA A 506 8.72 -20.35 -36.91
CA ALA A 506 9.00 -20.55 -38.34
C ALA A 506 10.28 -21.38 -38.55
N ALA A 507 10.35 -22.15 -39.63
CA ALA A 507 11.57 -22.87 -40.02
C ALA A 507 12.63 -21.87 -40.51
N LEU A 508 13.78 -21.85 -39.85
CA LEU A 508 14.92 -21.02 -40.24
C LEU A 508 15.91 -21.82 -41.09
N LEU A 509 16.27 -21.29 -42.26
CA LEU A 509 17.25 -21.92 -43.16
C LEU A 509 18.68 -21.40 -42.92
N ASN A 510 18.82 -20.15 -42.47
CA ASN A 510 20.09 -19.49 -42.19
C ASN A 510 19.83 -18.25 -41.30
N GLY A 511 20.83 -17.83 -40.53
CA GLY A 511 20.78 -16.61 -39.73
C GLY A 511 21.47 -16.76 -38.38
N ALA A 512 21.64 -15.63 -37.70
CA ALA A 512 22.13 -15.55 -36.34
C ALA A 512 21.22 -14.66 -35.51
N LEU A 513 20.89 -15.08 -34.28
CA LEU A 513 20.07 -14.34 -33.32
C LEU A 513 20.95 -13.95 -32.13
N MET A 514 21.47 -12.72 -32.16
CA MET A 514 22.28 -12.20 -31.05
C MET A 514 21.39 -11.80 -29.89
N PHE A 515 21.66 -12.36 -28.70
CA PHE A 515 20.89 -12.07 -27.50
C PHE A 515 21.70 -11.39 -26.39
N ILE A 516 23.03 -11.39 -26.51
CA ILE A 516 23.90 -10.54 -25.70
C ILE A 516 24.89 -9.85 -26.62
N LYS A 517 24.96 -8.53 -26.58
CA LYS A 517 26.02 -7.71 -27.17
C LYS A 517 26.94 -7.23 -26.05
N TYR A 518 28.23 -7.50 -26.16
CA TYR A 518 29.23 -7.07 -25.19
C TYR A 518 30.39 -6.35 -25.87
N SER A 519 30.99 -5.39 -25.17
CA SER A 519 32.11 -4.57 -25.67
C SER A 519 33.47 -4.98 -25.08
N GLY A 520 33.45 -5.86 -24.07
CA GLY A 520 34.64 -6.34 -23.36
C GLY A 520 35.11 -7.73 -23.78
N VAL A 521 35.78 -8.40 -22.84
CA VAL A 521 36.17 -9.81 -22.94
C VAL A 521 35.14 -10.63 -22.18
N TRP A 522 34.53 -11.61 -22.86
CA TRP A 522 33.80 -12.69 -22.22
C TRP A 522 34.78 -13.55 -21.41
N ASN A 523 34.38 -13.96 -20.21
CA ASN A 523 35.25 -14.64 -19.25
C ASN A 523 35.55 -16.13 -19.57
N GLY A 524 35.14 -16.64 -20.73
CA GLY A 524 35.37 -18.02 -21.15
C GLY A 524 34.39 -19.06 -20.59
N GLN A 525 33.37 -18.63 -19.84
CA GLN A 525 32.40 -19.51 -19.18
C GLN A 525 31.12 -19.69 -20.00
N ARG A 526 30.53 -20.89 -19.93
CA ARG A 526 29.45 -21.32 -20.84
C ARG A 526 28.11 -21.47 -20.12
N PHE A 527 27.04 -21.41 -20.88
CA PHE A 527 25.69 -21.72 -20.43
C PHE A 527 25.44 -23.22 -20.39
N THR A 528 24.56 -23.60 -19.46
CA THR A 528 23.88 -24.89 -19.46
C THR A 528 22.50 -24.73 -20.09
N VAL A 529 22.15 -25.60 -21.05
CA VAL A 529 20.81 -25.69 -21.66
C VAL A 529 20.28 -27.09 -21.42
N GLU A 530 19.07 -27.19 -20.85
CA GLU A 530 18.43 -28.47 -20.50
C GLU A 530 19.34 -29.42 -19.68
N GLY A 531 20.19 -28.86 -18.82
CA GLY A 531 21.13 -29.59 -17.98
C GLY A 531 22.48 -29.93 -18.64
N ASN A 532 22.67 -29.64 -19.93
CA ASN A 532 23.92 -29.88 -20.65
C ASN A 532 24.73 -28.59 -20.82
N LEU A 533 26.02 -28.66 -20.54
CA LEU A 533 26.95 -27.57 -20.87
C LEU A 533 27.07 -27.46 -22.39
N ILE A 534 26.86 -26.26 -22.92
CA ILE A 534 26.93 -26.00 -24.36
C ILE A 534 28.26 -25.32 -24.67
N ASP A 535 29.14 -26.05 -25.34
CA ASP A 535 30.40 -25.51 -25.84
C ASP A 535 30.17 -24.62 -27.05
N ASP A 536 31.12 -23.72 -27.25
CA ASP A 536 31.10 -22.78 -28.36
C ASP A 536 31.06 -23.52 -29.70
N ASN A 537 30.08 -23.16 -30.55
CA ASN A 537 29.91 -23.67 -31.91
C ASN A 537 29.88 -25.21 -32.03
N SER A 538 29.39 -25.92 -31.00
CA SER A 538 29.50 -27.38 -30.91
C SER A 538 28.14 -28.07 -30.79
N GLN A 539 27.54 -28.11 -29.60
CA GLN A 539 26.30 -28.84 -29.34
C GLN A 539 25.09 -28.16 -30.00
N LEU A 540 24.15 -28.98 -30.51
CA LEU A 540 22.89 -28.50 -31.07
C LEU A 540 21.84 -28.30 -29.98
N VAL A 541 21.17 -27.16 -30.01
CA VAL A 541 19.99 -26.83 -29.21
C VAL A 541 18.79 -26.82 -30.14
N THR A 542 17.75 -27.59 -29.81
CA THR A 542 16.53 -27.67 -30.63
C THR A 542 15.41 -26.87 -30.01
N ILE A 543 14.82 -25.94 -30.76
CA ILE A 543 13.71 -25.09 -30.30
C ILE A 543 12.63 -25.07 -31.36
N LYS A 544 11.42 -25.56 -31.04
CA LYS A 544 10.29 -25.67 -31.97
C LYS A 544 10.65 -26.28 -33.35
N GLY A 545 11.60 -27.21 -33.38
CA GLY A 545 12.07 -27.89 -34.59
C GLY A 545 13.26 -27.23 -35.29
N ASN A 546 13.63 -26.00 -34.94
CA ASN A 546 14.86 -25.37 -35.43
C ASN A 546 16.07 -25.86 -34.61
N GLN A 547 17.18 -26.14 -35.29
CA GLN A 547 18.46 -26.48 -34.66
C GLN A 547 19.37 -25.26 -34.63
N PHE A 548 19.99 -25.01 -33.47
CA PHE A 548 20.91 -23.90 -33.25
C PHE A 548 22.21 -24.38 -32.61
N GLN A 549 23.32 -23.73 -32.90
CA GLN A 549 24.52 -23.73 -32.05
C GLN A 549 24.60 -22.40 -31.29
N ILE A 550 25.29 -22.39 -30.16
CA ILE A 550 25.59 -21.15 -29.45
C ILE A 550 27.01 -20.73 -29.81
N ASP A 551 27.14 -19.51 -30.33
CA ASP A 551 28.41 -18.83 -30.58
C ASP A 551 28.58 -17.77 -29.48
N TYR A 552 29.58 -17.93 -28.61
CA TYR A 552 29.84 -17.05 -27.47
C TYR A 552 30.70 -15.84 -27.83
N ASP A 553 31.35 -15.85 -28.99
CA ASP A 553 32.19 -14.76 -29.47
C ASP A 553 31.80 -14.26 -30.88
N TYR A 554 30.54 -14.48 -31.23
CA TYR A 554 29.92 -14.09 -32.49
C TYR A 554 30.21 -12.63 -32.85
N VAL A 555 30.65 -12.42 -34.09
CA VAL A 555 30.98 -11.10 -34.63
C VAL A 555 30.01 -10.74 -35.75
N SER A 556 29.33 -9.60 -35.61
CA SER A 556 28.46 -9.02 -36.63
C SER A 556 28.86 -7.57 -36.88
N GLY A 557 29.65 -7.33 -37.93
CA GLY A 557 30.20 -6.01 -38.21
C GLY A 557 31.19 -5.57 -37.13
N LEU A 558 30.86 -4.51 -36.39
CA LEU A 558 31.65 -4.02 -35.24
C LEU A 558 31.20 -4.62 -33.90
N ASP A 559 30.09 -5.35 -33.90
CA ASP A 559 29.50 -5.88 -32.68
C ASP A 559 30.03 -7.27 -32.37
N LYS A 560 30.28 -7.52 -31.09
CA LYS A 560 30.63 -8.83 -30.53
C LYS A 560 29.56 -9.26 -29.53
N GLY A 561 29.29 -10.55 -29.46
CA GLY A 561 28.19 -11.02 -28.63
C GLY A 561 28.06 -12.52 -28.50
N VAL A 562 27.04 -12.93 -27.77
CA VAL A 562 26.55 -14.30 -27.74
C VAL A 562 25.34 -14.39 -28.66
N ALA A 563 25.37 -15.34 -29.58
CA ALA A 563 24.33 -15.53 -30.59
C ALA A 563 23.93 -17.01 -30.75
N LEU A 564 22.69 -17.22 -31.17
CA LEU A 564 22.23 -18.50 -31.69
C LEU A 564 22.49 -18.54 -33.19
N ILE A 565 23.25 -19.51 -33.66
CA ILE A 565 23.54 -19.72 -35.08
C ILE A 565 22.65 -20.84 -35.60
N VAL A 566 21.82 -20.55 -36.61
CA VAL A 566 20.95 -21.55 -37.23
C VAL A 566 21.80 -22.62 -37.91
N VAL A 567 21.55 -23.89 -37.59
CA VAL A 567 22.13 -25.03 -38.31
C VAL A 567 21.12 -25.53 -39.32
N PRO A 568 21.40 -25.42 -40.63
CA PRO A 568 20.48 -25.92 -41.66
C PRO A 568 20.32 -27.44 -41.52
N GLU A 569 19.09 -27.94 -41.54
CA GLU A 569 18.87 -29.38 -41.68
C GLU A 569 19.51 -29.86 -43.01
N PRO A 570 20.21 -31.01 -43.03
CA PRO A 570 20.77 -31.51 -44.27
C PRO A 570 19.64 -31.74 -45.27
N ALA A 571 19.72 -31.06 -46.42
CA ALA A 571 18.71 -31.17 -47.46
C ALA A 571 18.45 -32.66 -47.78
N VAL A 572 17.18 -33.07 -47.79
CA VAL A 572 16.74 -34.45 -48.09
C VAL A 572 17.36 -34.98 -49.40
N ALA A 573 17.68 -34.09 -50.35
CA ALA A 573 18.38 -34.39 -51.58
C ALA A 573 19.80 -34.97 -51.36
N GLY A 574 20.54 -34.51 -50.35
CA GLY A 574 21.88 -35.02 -50.03
C GLY A 574 21.84 -36.44 -49.47
N LEU A 575 20.88 -36.75 -48.58
CA LEU A 575 20.70 -38.10 -48.03
C LEU A 575 20.26 -39.10 -49.12
N ALA A 576 19.43 -38.68 -50.08
CA ALA A 576 19.03 -39.51 -51.21
C ALA A 576 20.19 -39.82 -52.17
N VAL A 577 21.10 -38.86 -52.41
CA VAL A 577 22.28 -39.05 -53.27
C VAL A 577 23.29 -40.00 -52.62
N PHE A 578 23.58 -39.85 -51.32
CA PHE A 578 24.47 -40.77 -50.61
C PHE A 578 23.85 -42.17 -50.39
N GLY A 579 22.55 -42.23 -50.13
CA GLY A 579 21.80 -43.49 -50.07
C GLY A 579 21.80 -44.24 -51.41
N ALA A 580 21.59 -43.54 -52.53
CA ALA A 580 21.66 -44.12 -53.87
C ALA A 580 23.08 -44.55 -54.26
N LEU A 581 24.12 -43.81 -53.84
CA LEU A 581 25.52 -44.19 -54.08
C LEU A 581 25.92 -45.44 -53.27
N ALA A 582 25.46 -45.56 -52.02
CA ALA A 582 25.69 -46.74 -51.17
C ALA A 582 24.94 -47.98 -51.69
N LEU A 583 23.71 -47.82 -52.21
CA LEU A 583 22.96 -48.87 -52.90
C LEU A 583 23.59 -49.25 -54.26
N GLY A 584 24.15 -48.28 -54.98
CA GLY A 584 24.89 -48.52 -56.24
C GLY A 584 26.20 -49.28 -56.04
N LEU A 585 26.95 -48.98 -54.97
CA LEU A 585 28.20 -49.68 -54.65
C LEU A 585 27.97 -51.09 -54.08
N ARG A 586 26.83 -51.36 -53.44
CA ARG A 586 26.46 -52.72 -52.98
C ARG A 586 26.07 -53.63 -54.15
N ARG A 587 25.55 -53.09 -55.26
CA ARG A 587 25.24 -53.86 -56.49
C ARG A 587 26.46 -54.22 -57.32
N ARG A 588 27.60 -53.53 -57.18
CA ARG A 588 28.83 -53.80 -57.97
C ARG A 588 29.77 -54.87 -57.39
N ARG A 589 29.53 -55.38 -56.18
CA ARG A 589 30.33 -56.47 -55.56
C ARG A 589 29.75 -57.87 -55.75
N ALA A 590 28.69 -58.03 -56.54
CA ALA A 590 28.06 -59.32 -56.83
C ALA A 590 28.09 -59.64 -58.34
N SER A 591 29.28 -59.59 -58.96
CA SER A 591 29.54 -60.22 -60.27
C SER A 591 31.02 -60.14 -60.64
N VAL A 592 31.85 -61.03 -60.09
CA VAL A 592 32.95 -61.75 -60.78
C VAL A 592 33.09 -63.09 -60.06
#